data_AF-L5LGG0-F1
#
_entry.id   AF-L5LGG0-F1
#
_cell.length_a   1.000
_cell.length_b   1.000
_cell.length_c   1.000
_cell.angle_alpha   90.00
_cell.angle_beta   90.00
_cell.angle_gamma   90.00
#
_symmetry.space_group_name_H-M   'P 1'
#
loop_
_entity.id
_entity.type
_entity.pdbx_description
1 polymer ?
#
loop_
_entity_poly.entity_id
_entity_poly.type
_entity_poly.pdbx_seq_one_letter_code
_entity_poly.pdbx_strand_id
1 'polypeptide(L)'
;LLVSLLNFWSLPTTAQLAIVSTNAEEGQDVTLRIRNMPPDVRGFMWYRGEGAKYKQNIARIGMLRRHRTGPEYSGREQINFDGSLHIKRVTLKDTGIYTVVVYLRGSKKEIGFGRLNVYEPTRVPTLQESNTTVIEHENAVVLTCYPTMILTQWFFNNTSL
;
A
#
# COMPACT_ATOMS: atom_id res chain seq x y z
N LEU A 1 -31.29 -51.20 -1.15
CA LEU A 1 -30.46 -50.10 -0.59
C LEU A 1 -30.18 -49.12 -1.71
N LEU A 2 -30.89 -47.98 -1.74
CA LEU A 2 -30.64 -46.90 -2.70
C LEU A 2 -29.70 -45.91 -2.03
N VAL A 3 -28.47 -45.79 -2.54
CA VAL A 3 -27.50 -44.77 -2.11
C VAL A 3 -27.71 -43.55 -3.01
N SER A 4 -28.27 -42.49 -2.45
CA SER A 4 -28.42 -41.21 -3.15
C SER A 4 -27.11 -40.42 -3.04
N LEU A 5 -26.46 -40.18 -4.17
CA LEU A 5 -25.26 -39.37 -4.28
C LEU A 5 -25.67 -37.90 -4.44
N LEU A 6 -25.60 -37.12 -3.35
CA LEU A 6 -25.80 -35.67 -3.40
C LEU A 6 -24.61 -35.02 -4.11
N ASN A 7 -24.78 -34.73 -5.41
CA ASN A 7 -23.87 -33.84 -6.14
C ASN A 7 -24.11 -32.40 -5.69
N PHE A 8 -23.40 -31.98 -4.64
CA PHE A 8 -23.21 -30.55 -4.37
C PHE A 8 -22.30 -29.98 -5.46
N TRP A 9 -22.91 -29.51 -6.54
CA TRP A 9 -22.27 -28.55 -7.43
C TRP A 9 -22.07 -27.26 -6.63
N SER A 10 -20.88 -27.07 -6.05
CA SER A 10 -20.52 -25.79 -5.47
C SER A 10 -20.60 -24.75 -6.59
N LEU A 11 -21.58 -23.85 -6.51
CA LEU A 11 -21.62 -22.67 -7.35
C LEU A 11 -20.24 -21.99 -7.27
N PRO A 12 -19.62 -21.60 -8.40
CA PRO A 12 -18.39 -20.82 -8.34
C PRO A 12 -18.70 -19.55 -7.55
N THR A 13 -18.10 -19.43 -6.36
CA THR A 13 -18.16 -18.20 -5.57
C THR A 13 -17.32 -17.19 -6.34
N THR A 14 -17.96 -16.29 -7.08
CA THR A 14 -17.24 -15.21 -7.76
C THR A 14 -16.55 -14.36 -6.71
N ALA A 15 -15.22 -14.42 -6.69
CA ALA A 15 -14.42 -13.63 -5.75
C ALA A 15 -14.66 -12.13 -6.03
N GLN A 16 -14.88 -11.35 -4.97
CA GLN A 16 -15.18 -9.92 -5.10
C GLN A 16 -13.94 -9.12 -5.54
N LEU A 17 -14.14 -8.16 -6.44
CA LEU A 17 -13.13 -7.18 -6.83
C LEU A 17 -12.52 -6.50 -5.60
N ALA A 18 -11.19 -6.51 -5.50
CA ALA A 18 -10.49 -5.93 -4.35
C ALA A 18 -9.17 -5.29 -4.75
N ILE A 19 -8.67 -4.37 -3.92
CA ILE A 19 -7.32 -3.83 -4.06
C ILE A 19 -6.42 -4.58 -3.06
N VAL A 20 -5.21 -4.95 -3.50
CA VAL A 20 -4.21 -5.57 -2.63
C VAL A 20 -3.72 -4.54 -1.62
N SER A 21 -3.92 -4.82 -0.32
CA SER A 21 -3.34 -4.00 0.73
C SER A 21 -1.83 -3.94 0.57
N THR A 22 -1.28 -2.73 0.55
CA THR A 22 0.12 -2.46 0.22
C THR A 22 0.76 -1.63 1.31
N ASN A 23 1.96 -2.03 1.72
CA ASN A 23 2.80 -1.28 2.65
C ASN A 23 3.96 -0.66 1.87
N ALA A 24 4.37 0.54 2.24
CA ALA A 24 5.49 1.22 1.61
C ALA A 24 6.19 2.14 2.61
N GLU A 25 7.46 2.42 2.38
CA GLU A 25 8.17 3.48 3.08
C GLU A 25 7.93 4.82 2.37
N GLU A 26 8.00 5.90 3.14
CA GLU A 26 7.89 7.25 2.59
C GLU A 26 8.97 7.48 1.52
N GLY A 27 8.57 8.12 0.42
CA GLY A 27 9.42 8.40 -0.73
C GLY A 27 9.47 7.30 -1.79
N GLN A 28 8.95 6.09 -1.51
CA GLN A 28 8.90 5.01 -2.49
C GLN A 28 7.79 5.21 -3.55
N ASP A 29 7.98 4.61 -4.72
CA ASP A 29 6.92 4.49 -5.72
C ASP A 29 6.09 3.23 -5.43
N VAL A 30 4.76 3.36 -5.46
CA VAL A 30 3.83 2.28 -5.10
C VAL A 30 2.88 1.97 -6.26
N THR A 31 2.49 0.71 -6.40
CA THR A 31 1.43 0.29 -7.34
C THR A 31 0.33 -0.45 -6.60
N LEU A 32 -0.85 0.14 -6.51
CA LEU A 32 -2.05 -0.48 -5.95
C LEU A 32 -2.66 -1.42 -6.99
N ARG A 33 -2.47 -2.72 -6.78
CA ARG A 33 -2.92 -3.78 -7.68
C ARG A 33 -4.35 -4.19 -7.39
N ILE A 34 -5.08 -4.55 -8.44
CA ILE A 34 -6.44 -5.06 -8.37
C ILE A 34 -6.41 -6.60 -8.40
N ARG A 35 -7.26 -7.25 -7.60
CA ARG A 35 -7.53 -8.70 -7.61
C ARG A 35 -8.97 -8.97 -8.01
N ASN A 36 -9.21 -10.16 -8.54
CA ASN A 36 -10.53 -10.64 -8.98
C ASN A 36 -11.15 -9.69 -10.01
N MET A 37 -10.34 -9.34 -11.01
CA MET A 37 -10.73 -8.44 -12.08
C MET A 37 -11.87 -9.07 -12.91
N PRO A 38 -13.03 -8.40 -13.05
CA PRO A 38 -14.12 -8.88 -13.88
C PRO A 38 -13.73 -8.87 -15.37
N PRO A 39 -14.34 -9.75 -16.20
CA PRO A 39 -14.20 -9.69 -17.65
C PRO A 39 -14.88 -8.44 -18.24
N ASP A 40 -14.63 -8.16 -19.52
CA ASP A 40 -15.32 -7.09 -20.29
C ASP A 40 -15.18 -5.66 -19.76
N VAL A 41 -14.01 -5.34 -19.20
CA VAL A 41 -13.71 -3.99 -18.68
C VAL A 41 -13.68 -2.93 -19.78
N ARG A 42 -14.29 -1.79 -19.49
CA ARG A 42 -14.37 -0.60 -20.36
C ARG A 42 -13.61 0.60 -19.80
N GLY A 43 -13.30 0.59 -18.51
CA GLY A 43 -12.51 1.64 -17.88
C GLY A 43 -12.48 1.56 -16.37
N PHE A 44 -11.69 2.45 -15.79
CA PHE A 44 -11.41 2.52 -14.37
C PHE A 44 -11.57 3.96 -13.88
N MET A 45 -12.07 4.09 -12.65
CA MET A 45 -12.03 5.32 -11.89
C MET A 45 -11.45 5.03 -10.50
N TRP A 46 -10.48 5.84 -10.10
CA TRP A 46 -9.81 5.72 -8.81
C TRP A 46 -10.20 6.88 -7.89
N TYR A 47 -10.35 6.57 -6.61
CA TYR A 47 -10.75 7.51 -5.58
C TYR A 47 -9.88 7.33 -4.33
N ARG A 48 -9.59 8.44 -3.65
CA ARG A 48 -8.96 8.45 -2.33
C ARG A 48 -10.04 8.34 -1.25
N GLY A 49 -9.89 7.40 -0.33
CA GLY A 49 -10.87 7.12 0.72
C GLY A 49 -11.91 6.07 0.31
N GLU A 50 -12.87 5.90 1.22
CA GLU A 50 -13.97 4.94 1.05
C GLU A 50 -15.09 5.53 0.18
N GLY A 51 -15.40 4.80 -0.91
CA GLY A 51 -16.48 5.12 -1.82
C GLY A 51 -16.07 5.98 -3.02
N ALA A 52 -17.05 6.19 -3.92
CA ALA A 52 -16.85 6.86 -5.20
C ALA A 52 -17.37 8.30 -5.20
N LYS A 53 -16.89 9.14 -4.26
CA LYS A 53 -17.32 10.54 -4.17
C LYS A 53 -16.54 11.41 -5.16
N TYR A 54 -17.22 12.33 -5.86
CA TYR A 54 -16.57 13.19 -6.86
C TYR A 54 -15.37 13.97 -6.31
N LYS A 55 -15.51 14.56 -5.11
CA LYS A 55 -14.43 15.30 -4.44
C LYS A 55 -13.20 14.45 -4.16
N GLN A 56 -13.35 13.13 -4.11
CA GLN A 56 -12.29 12.16 -3.82
C GLN A 56 -11.70 11.54 -5.09
N ASN A 57 -12.16 11.92 -6.28
CA ASN A 57 -11.70 11.30 -7.52
C ASN A 57 -10.25 11.69 -7.82
N ILE A 58 -9.41 10.69 -7.99
CA ILE A 58 -8.00 10.86 -8.35
C ILE A 58 -7.88 10.98 -9.88
N ALA A 59 -8.34 9.96 -10.59
CA ALA A 59 -8.24 9.90 -12.05
C ALA A 59 -9.19 8.87 -12.64
N ARG A 60 -9.28 8.88 -13.97
CA ARG A 60 -9.99 7.88 -14.76
C ARG A 60 -9.27 7.57 -16.07
N ILE A 61 -9.39 6.32 -16.51
CA ILE A 61 -8.98 5.87 -17.84
C ILE A 61 -10.11 5.05 -18.45
N GLY A 62 -10.50 5.39 -19.68
CA GLY A 62 -11.53 4.66 -20.44
C GLY A 62 -10.93 3.86 -21.60
N MET A 63 -11.80 3.24 -22.38
CA MET A 63 -11.42 2.39 -23.53
C MET A 63 -10.49 3.06 -24.54
N LEU A 64 -10.64 4.37 -24.79
CA LEU A 64 -9.76 5.15 -25.67
C LEU A 64 -8.39 5.46 -25.04
N ARG A 65 -8.06 4.87 -23.88
CA ARG A 65 -6.82 5.06 -23.12
C ARG A 65 -6.50 6.52 -22.80
N ARG A 66 -7.53 7.38 -22.80
CA ARG A 66 -7.40 8.79 -22.42
C ARG A 66 -7.48 8.91 -20.91
N HIS A 67 -6.37 9.32 -20.30
CA HIS A 67 -6.32 9.71 -18.91
C HIS A 67 -7.04 11.04 -18.70
N ARG A 68 -7.90 11.09 -17.69
CA ARG A 68 -8.41 12.35 -17.15
C ARG A 68 -8.22 12.37 -15.66
N THR A 69 -7.71 13.47 -15.15
CA THR A 69 -7.44 13.71 -13.74
C THR A 69 -8.70 14.23 -13.05
N GLY A 70 -8.81 13.96 -11.76
CA GLY A 70 -9.89 14.42 -10.89
C GLY A 70 -9.38 15.41 -9.82
N PRO A 71 -10.26 15.84 -8.90
CA PRO A 71 -9.90 16.83 -7.87
C PRO A 71 -8.79 16.40 -6.90
N GLU A 72 -8.65 15.11 -6.60
CA GLU A 72 -7.59 14.57 -5.71
C GLU A 72 -6.29 14.23 -6.46
N TYR A 73 -6.19 14.57 -7.75
CA TYR A 73 -4.97 14.36 -8.49
C TYR A 73 -3.86 15.28 -7.96
N SER A 74 -2.78 14.68 -7.45
CA SER A 74 -1.64 15.42 -6.89
C SER A 74 -0.47 15.57 -7.88
N GLY A 75 -0.61 15.07 -9.12
CA GLY A 75 0.49 15.03 -10.09
C GLY A 75 1.34 13.77 -10.00
N ARG A 76 1.08 12.91 -9.01
CA ARG A 76 1.89 11.72 -8.72
C ARG A 76 1.23 10.42 -9.13
N GLU A 77 -0.08 10.45 -9.38
CA GLU A 77 -0.89 9.27 -9.65
C GLU A 77 -1.01 8.96 -11.15
N GLN A 78 -0.83 7.71 -11.53
CA GLN A 78 -1.03 7.26 -12.90
C GLN A 78 -1.78 5.93 -12.90
N ILE A 79 -2.87 5.86 -13.64
CA ILE A 79 -3.57 4.59 -13.85
C ILE A 79 -2.83 3.82 -14.94
N ASN A 80 -2.47 2.57 -14.71
CA ASN A 80 -1.90 1.69 -15.72
C ASN A 80 -3.01 1.07 -16.60
N PHE A 81 -2.65 0.51 -17.75
CA PHE A 81 -3.65 -0.11 -18.64
C PHE A 81 -4.32 -1.35 -18.07
N ASP A 82 -3.68 -2.02 -17.10
CA ASP A 82 -4.28 -3.11 -16.33
C ASP A 82 -5.26 -2.63 -15.26
N GLY A 83 -5.40 -1.31 -15.09
CA GLY A 83 -6.27 -0.69 -14.11
C GLY A 83 -5.62 -0.36 -12.78
N SER A 84 -4.39 -0.85 -12.51
CA SER A 84 -3.68 -0.55 -11.28
C SER A 84 -3.35 0.94 -11.16
N LEU A 85 -3.29 1.45 -9.92
CA LEU A 85 -2.91 2.84 -9.66
C LEU A 85 -1.45 2.89 -9.21
N HIS A 86 -0.60 3.52 -10.01
CA HIS A 86 0.75 3.88 -9.65
C HIS A 86 0.75 5.24 -8.94
N ILE A 87 1.47 5.35 -7.82
CA ILE A 87 1.65 6.59 -7.07
C ILE A 87 3.15 6.80 -6.84
N LYS A 88 3.69 7.89 -7.39
CA LYS A 88 5.11 8.21 -7.21
C LYS A 88 5.38 8.87 -5.87
N ARG A 89 6.49 8.50 -5.24
CA ARG A 89 7.02 9.10 -4.00
C ARG A 89 5.92 9.31 -2.96
N VAL A 90 5.42 8.22 -2.41
CA VAL A 90 4.35 8.24 -1.42
C VAL A 90 4.79 8.99 -0.15
N THR A 91 3.84 9.66 0.49
CA THR A 91 4.02 10.42 1.73
C THR A 91 3.18 9.79 2.83
N LEU A 92 3.43 10.13 4.10
CA LEU A 92 2.56 9.68 5.20
C LEU A 92 1.08 10.07 4.98
N LYS A 93 0.81 11.18 4.28
CA LYS A 93 -0.54 11.65 3.92
C LYS A 93 -1.25 10.75 2.90
N ASP A 94 -0.53 9.86 2.24
CA ASP A 94 -1.09 8.91 1.28
C ASP A 94 -1.64 7.64 1.93
N THR A 95 -1.38 7.44 3.24
CA THR A 95 -1.97 6.36 4.02
C THR A 95 -3.49 6.47 4.04
N GLY A 96 -4.16 5.36 3.75
CA GLY A 96 -5.61 5.30 3.81
C GLY A 96 -6.23 4.23 2.94
N ILE A 97 -7.56 4.23 2.92
CA ILE A 97 -8.35 3.40 2.01
C ILE A 97 -8.32 4.05 0.62
N TYR A 98 -8.27 3.22 -0.40
CA TYR A 98 -8.49 3.61 -1.79
C TYR A 98 -9.66 2.81 -2.34
N THR A 99 -10.40 3.43 -3.25
CA THR A 99 -11.53 2.80 -3.94
C THR A 99 -11.30 2.81 -5.44
N VAL A 100 -11.56 1.69 -6.10
CA VAL A 100 -11.60 1.58 -7.55
C VAL A 100 -13.01 1.22 -8.00
N VAL A 101 -13.50 1.92 -9.02
CA VAL A 101 -14.72 1.57 -9.75
C VAL A 101 -14.33 1.08 -11.13
N VAL A 102 -14.70 -0.16 -11.43
CA VAL A 102 -14.47 -0.81 -12.71
C VAL A 102 -15.76 -0.75 -13.51
N TYR A 103 -15.73 -0.08 -14.65
CA TYR A 103 -16.86 0.02 -15.57
C TYR A 103 -16.82 -1.14 -16.56
N LEU A 104 -17.92 -1.86 -16.67
CA LEU A 104 -18.06 -3.04 -17.52
C LEU A 104 -18.95 -2.73 -18.73
N ARG A 105 -18.98 -3.66 -19.68
CA ARG A 105 -19.98 -3.64 -20.76
C ARG A 105 -21.40 -3.67 -20.19
N GLY A 106 -22.33 -2.98 -20.86
CA GLY A 106 -23.74 -2.95 -20.46
C GLY A 106 -24.03 -2.08 -19.23
N SER A 107 -23.22 -1.04 -19.00
CA SER A 107 -23.40 -0.06 -17.91
C SER A 107 -23.33 -0.65 -16.49
N LYS A 108 -22.81 -1.88 -16.36
CA LYS A 108 -22.52 -2.49 -15.06
C LYS A 108 -21.25 -1.88 -14.46
N LYS A 109 -21.19 -1.85 -13.14
CA LYS A 109 -20.00 -1.40 -12.40
C LYS A 109 -19.72 -2.36 -11.24
N GLU A 110 -18.45 -2.59 -10.99
CA GLU A 110 -17.96 -3.26 -9.78
C GLU A 110 -17.07 -2.30 -9.00
N ILE A 111 -17.05 -2.47 -7.68
CA ILE A 111 -16.34 -1.59 -6.76
C ILE A 111 -15.42 -2.45 -5.90
N GLY A 112 -14.15 -2.07 -5.87
CA GLY A 112 -13.15 -2.69 -5.02
C GLY A 112 -12.50 -1.66 -4.10
N PHE A 113 -12.07 -2.12 -2.93
CA PHE A 113 -11.37 -1.30 -1.94
C PHE A 113 -10.12 -2.02 -1.45
N GLY A 114 -9.21 -1.24 -0.88
CA GLY A 114 -8.02 -1.75 -0.20
C GLY A 114 -7.25 -0.60 0.44
N ARG A 115 -6.15 -0.94 1.11
CA ARG A 115 -5.44 0.00 1.98
C ARG A 115 -3.99 0.19 1.54
N LEU A 116 -3.55 1.43 1.52
CA LEU A 116 -2.14 1.79 1.49
C LEU A 116 -1.72 2.21 2.91
N ASN A 117 -0.66 1.61 3.44
CA ASN A 117 0.00 2.10 4.64
C ASN A 117 1.40 2.58 4.26
N VAL A 118 1.70 3.84 4.59
CA VAL A 118 3.00 4.45 4.39
C VAL A 118 3.65 4.66 5.76
N TYR A 119 4.90 4.25 5.89
CA TYR A 119 5.68 4.35 7.13
C TYR A 119 6.90 5.24 6.92
N GLU A 120 7.37 5.88 7.99
CA GLU A 120 8.63 6.61 7.94
C GLU A 120 9.79 5.62 7.71
N PRO A 121 10.77 5.96 6.85
CA PRO A 121 11.96 5.15 6.66
C PRO A 121 12.70 5.00 7.99
N THR A 122 13.03 3.77 8.37
CA THR A 122 13.84 3.54 9.57
C THR A 122 15.27 3.95 9.25
N ARG A 123 15.82 4.96 9.92
CA ARG A 123 17.26 5.23 9.80
C ARG A 123 18.01 4.32 10.77
N VAL A 124 19.17 3.83 10.33
CA VAL A 124 20.10 3.18 11.26
C VAL A 124 20.42 4.21 12.35
N PRO A 125 20.23 3.86 13.63
CA PRO A 125 20.56 4.77 14.72
C PRO A 125 22.04 5.12 14.63
N THR A 126 22.36 6.39 14.85
CA THR A 126 23.77 6.81 14.95
C THR A 126 24.25 6.48 16.36
N LEU A 127 25.35 5.73 16.45
CA LEU A 127 26.05 5.47 17.69
C LEU A 127 27.22 6.45 17.82
N GLN A 128 27.33 7.11 18.96
CA GLN A 128 28.42 8.01 19.26
C GLN A 128 29.05 7.65 20.60
N GLU A 129 30.36 7.41 20.60
CA GLU A 129 31.17 7.27 21.80
C GLU A 129 31.71 8.63 22.30
N SER A 130 31.87 8.75 23.62
CA SER A 130 32.51 9.92 24.24
C SER A 130 34.02 9.96 24.05
N ASN A 131 34.68 8.81 23.96
CA ASN A 131 36.12 8.67 23.75
C ASN A 131 36.45 7.29 23.17
N THR A 132 37.32 7.23 22.16
CA THR A 132 37.77 5.99 21.49
C THR A 132 39.07 5.43 22.05
N THR A 133 39.82 6.23 22.79
CA THR A 133 41.08 5.84 23.46
C THR A 133 40.89 5.91 24.97
N VAL A 134 40.70 4.74 25.58
CA VAL A 134 40.45 4.60 27.02
C VAL A 134 41.36 3.56 27.63
N ILE A 135 41.70 3.78 28.90
CA ILE A 135 42.45 2.85 29.74
C ILE A 135 41.45 2.07 30.59
N GLU A 136 41.57 0.74 30.57
CA GLU A 136 40.72 -0.16 31.36
C GLU A 136 40.81 0.19 32.86
N HIS A 137 39.67 0.17 33.56
CA HIS A 137 39.55 0.50 34.99
C HIS A 137 39.88 1.95 35.40
N GLU A 138 40.29 2.82 34.49
CA GLU A 138 40.57 4.23 34.78
C GLU A 138 39.57 5.19 34.12
N ASN A 139 39.00 4.81 32.98
CA ASN A 139 38.08 5.66 32.23
C ASN A 139 36.72 4.99 32.04
N ALA A 140 35.67 5.81 32.09
CA ALA A 140 34.33 5.41 31.67
C ALA A 140 34.09 5.87 30.22
N VAL A 141 33.44 5.01 29.43
CA VAL A 141 32.95 5.36 28.09
C VAL A 141 31.45 5.49 28.16
N VAL A 142 30.92 6.59 27.62
CA VAL A 142 29.48 6.77 27.42
C VAL A 142 29.19 6.55 25.95
N LEU A 143 28.33 5.56 25.68
CA LEU A 143 27.76 5.33 24.36
C LEU A 143 26.40 6.02 24.29
N THR A 144 26.24 6.91 23.33
CA THR A 144 24.96 7.61 23.07
C THR A 144 24.37 7.11 21.76
N CYS A 145 23.14 6.62 21.82
CA CYS A 145 22.39 6.18 20.65
C CYS A 145 21.34 7.26 20.30
N TYR A 146 21.30 7.65 19.02
CA TYR A 146 20.30 8.57 18.48
C TYR A 146 19.35 7.81 17.55
N PRO A 147 18.26 7.22 18.08
CA PRO A 147 17.32 6.44 17.27
C PRO A 147 16.30 7.34 16.56
N THR A 148 15.80 6.88 15.42
CA THR A 148 14.61 7.46 14.77
C THR A 148 13.29 6.88 15.28
N MET A 149 13.33 5.85 16.13
CA MET A 149 12.15 5.19 16.70
C MET A 149 12.26 5.08 18.23
N ILE A 150 11.14 4.76 18.87
CA ILE A 150 11.02 4.82 20.34
C ILE A 150 11.70 3.62 21.03
N LEU A 151 11.87 2.48 20.34
CA LEU A 151 12.48 1.28 20.93
C LEU A 151 13.99 1.25 20.70
N THR A 152 14.76 1.27 21.79
CA THR A 152 16.22 1.14 21.77
C THR A 152 16.63 -0.12 22.53
N GLN A 153 17.47 -0.95 21.92
CA GLN A 153 18.05 -2.13 22.56
C GLN A 153 19.56 -2.11 22.37
N TRP A 154 20.29 -2.37 23.45
CA TRP A 154 21.75 -2.37 23.47
C TRP A 154 22.29 -3.78 23.28
N PHE A 155 23.37 -3.90 22.50
CA PHE A 155 24.02 -5.17 22.22
C PHE A 155 25.51 -5.07 22.50
N PHE A 156 26.09 -6.13 23.04
CA PHE A 156 27.53 -6.35 23.16
C PHE A 156 27.87 -7.70 22.54
N ASN A 157 28.77 -7.73 21.55
CA ASN A 157 29.14 -8.95 20.81
C ASN A 157 27.92 -9.77 20.35
N ASN A 158 26.97 -9.12 19.68
CA ASN A 158 25.73 -9.73 19.17
C ASN A 158 24.83 -10.37 20.25
N THR A 159 25.03 -10.01 21.52
CA THR A 159 24.25 -10.46 22.67
C THR A 159 23.54 -9.26 23.26
N SER A 160 22.24 -9.38 23.56
CA SER A 160 21.50 -8.31 24.26
C SER A 160 22.12 -8.09 25.64
N LEU A 161 22.36 -6.83 25.99
CA LEU A 161 22.63 -6.43 27.36
C LEU A 161 21.34 -6.42 28.18
#